data_AF-A0A1Y0I441-F1
#
_entry.id   AF-A0A1Y0I441-F1
#
_cell.length_a   1.000
_cell.length_b   1.000
_cell.length_c   1.000
_cell.angle_alpha   90.00
_cell.angle_beta   90.00
_cell.angle_gamma   90.00
#
_symmetry.space_group_name_H-M   'P 1'
#
loop_
_entity.id
_entity.type
_entity.pdbx_description
1 polymer ?
#
loop_
_entity_poly.entity_id
_entity_poly.type
_entity_poly.pdbx_seq_one_letter_code
_entity_poly.pdbx_strand_id
1 'polypeptide(L)'
;MPKPRKAQISLDATPYYHCISRCVRRSFLCGIDQYTGKSYEHRRQWVEDRLIHLARTFAIDVCAFAVMSNHTHTVLRINEAKAENWSTRDVIERWHCIFAGTTVSKRFLKGDTLLECELNQITTLAKLWRARLQDISWFMRSLNEPIARAANQEDQCTGRFWEGRFKCQALLDEQAVAACLAYVDLNPIRAGMANSPESSDHTSVQKRIRAAKSDSPYQPDYLLPFVGNPRKDQPDGLQFNLQDYLELVDWTGRIQREDKRGSISTTLPPILKRLNINEAQWMQLTGKMESLFPTFVGHADRVKIASKTLGHQRVSGLAKYRSLFST
;
A
#
# COMPACT_ATOMS: atom_id res chain seq x y z
N MET A 1 22.93 -12.21 3.82
CA MET A 1 21.78 -13.14 3.74
C MET A 1 20.46 -12.36 3.83
N PRO A 2 19.42 -12.73 3.08
CA PRO A 2 18.08 -12.17 3.28
C PRO A 2 17.56 -12.56 4.68
N LYS A 3 17.25 -11.56 5.52
CA LYS A 3 16.70 -11.78 6.87
C LYS A 3 15.24 -12.27 6.81
N PRO A 4 14.77 -13.09 7.77
CA PRO A 4 13.37 -13.44 7.87
C PRO A 4 12.51 -12.21 8.20
N ARG A 5 11.28 -12.15 7.69
CA ARG A 5 10.40 -10.95 7.78
C ARG A 5 10.06 -10.51 9.21
N LYS A 6 10.00 -11.46 10.15
CA LYS A 6 9.90 -11.15 11.60
C LYS A 6 11.03 -10.27 12.13
N ALA A 7 12.16 -10.19 11.41
CA ALA A 7 13.31 -9.35 11.72
C ALA A 7 13.40 -8.10 10.81
N GLN A 8 12.39 -7.87 9.95
CA GLN A 8 12.28 -6.70 9.06
C GLN A 8 11.06 -5.83 9.41
N ILE A 9 10.12 -6.35 10.19
CA ILE A 9 8.92 -5.66 10.69
C ILE A 9 9.09 -5.49 12.20
N SER A 10 9.03 -4.24 12.66
CA SER A 10 9.02 -3.87 14.08
C SER A 10 8.04 -2.72 14.24
N LEU A 11 6.96 -2.99 14.94
CA LEU A 11 5.91 -2.00 15.22
C LEU A 11 6.42 -0.92 16.18
N ASP A 12 7.38 -1.25 17.05
CA ASP A 12 8.12 -0.28 17.86
C ASP A 12 8.84 0.78 17.02
N ALA A 13 9.27 0.42 15.80
CA ALA A 13 9.96 1.33 14.90
C ALA A 13 9.00 2.11 14.00
N THR A 14 8.03 1.43 13.39
CA THR A 14 6.98 2.06 12.56
C THR A 14 5.87 1.06 12.19
N PRO A 15 4.61 1.53 12.05
CA PRO A 15 3.55 0.74 11.45
C PRO A 15 3.55 0.77 9.91
N TYR A 16 4.35 1.62 9.26
CA TYR A 16 4.30 1.83 7.80
C TYR A 16 5.39 1.07 7.03
N TYR A 17 4.99 0.43 5.93
CA TYR A 17 5.87 -0.41 5.12
C TYR A 17 5.57 -0.28 3.62
N HIS A 18 6.64 -0.16 2.82
CA HIS A 18 6.58 -0.31 1.38
C HIS A 18 6.85 -1.75 0.98
N CYS A 19 5.90 -2.35 0.27
CA CYS A 19 5.99 -3.71 -0.25
C CYS A 19 6.04 -3.74 -1.78
N ILE A 20 6.85 -4.66 -2.33
CA ILE A 20 6.98 -4.85 -3.78
C ILE A 20 6.93 -6.35 -4.10
N SER A 21 6.06 -6.75 -5.03
CA SER A 21 6.02 -8.12 -5.58
C SER A 21 6.30 -8.08 -7.07
N ARG A 22 7.30 -8.83 -7.55
CA ARG A 22 7.71 -8.86 -8.96
C ARG A 22 7.54 -10.25 -9.56
N CYS A 23 7.07 -10.32 -10.80
CA CYS A 23 6.88 -11.56 -11.55
C CYS A 23 8.20 -12.08 -12.15
N VAL A 24 8.35 -13.40 -12.26
CA VAL A 24 9.51 -14.04 -12.93
C VAL A 24 9.36 -14.09 -14.44
N ARG A 25 10.37 -14.65 -15.13
CA ARG A 25 10.27 -15.33 -16.45
C ARG A 25 9.80 -14.47 -17.62
N ARG A 26 9.82 -13.14 -17.51
CA ARG A 26 9.07 -12.28 -18.45
C ARG A 26 7.56 -12.61 -18.47
N SER A 27 7.05 -13.30 -17.45
CA SER A 27 5.62 -13.42 -17.18
C SER A 27 5.08 -12.01 -17.05
N PHE A 28 4.17 -11.63 -17.96
CA PHE A 28 3.47 -10.37 -17.86
C PHE A 28 2.49 -10.48 -16.71
N LEU A 29 2.71 -9.68 -15.67
CA LEU A 29 1.66 -9.44 -14.68
C LEU A 29 0.47 -8.81 -15.40
N CYS A 30 0.76 -7.79 -16.20
CA CYS A 30 -0.17 -7.05 -17.05
C CYS A 30 0.59 -6.52 -18.28
N GLY A 31 -0.13 -5.95 -19.25
CA GLY A 31 0.45 -5.34 -20.43
C GLY A 31 0.55 -6.29 -21.63
N ILE A 32 1.14 -5.78 -22.71
CA ILE A 32 1.24 -6.50 -23.98
C ILE A 32 2.58 -7.23 -24.04
N ASP A 33 2.52 -8.53 -24.29
CA ASP A 33 3.70 -9.31 -24.60
C ASP A 33 4.20 -8.95 -26.00
N GLN A 34 5.37 -8.31 -26.07
CA GLN A 34 5.95 -7.86 -27.34
C GLN A 34 6.36 -9.00 -28.26
N TYR A 35 6.52 -10.23 -27.75
CA TYR A 35 6.89 -11.38 -28.57
C TYR A 35 5.68 -12.06 -29.20
N THR A 36 4.61 -12.25 -28.42
CA THR A 36 3.40 -12.96 -28.89
C THR A 36 2.28 -12.02 -29.34
N GLY A 37 2.38 -10.73 -29.02
CA GLY A 37 1.31 -9.74 -29.23
C GLY A 37 0.13 -9.89 -28.27
N LYS A 38 0.14 -10.90 -27.38
CA LYS A 38 -0.97 -11.16 -26.47
C LYS A 38 -1.05 -10.08 -25.38
N SER A 39 -2.26 -9.58 -25.13
CA SER A 39 -2.52 -8.60 -24.08
C SER A 39 -2.96 -9.28 -22.78
N TYR A 40 -2.27 -8.96 -21.70
CA TYR A 40 -2.58 -9.35 -20.33
C TYR A 40 -3.06 -8.17 -19.48
N GLU A 41 -3.40 -7.04 -20.11
CA GLU A 41 -3.77 -5.81 -19.40
C GLU A 41 -4.98 -5.98 -18.48
N HIS A 42 -5.91 -6.87 -18.84
CA HIS A 42 -7.09 -7.20 -18.03
C HIS A 42 -6.72 -7.71 -16.61
N ARG A 43 -5.54 -8.34 -16.44
CA ARG A 43 -5.06 -8.84 -15.14
C ARG A 43 -4.82 -7.70 -14.14
N ARG A 44 -4.63 -6.46 -14.61
CA ARG A 44 -4.41 -5.30 -13.74
C ARG A 44 -5.59 -5.04 -12.83
N GLN A 45 -6.80 -5.20 -13.35
CA GLN A 45 -8.04 -5.11 -12.57
C GLN A 45 -8.13 -6.24 -11.54
N TRP A 46 -7.68 -7.46 -11.86
CA TRP A 46 -7.66 -8.56 -10.87
C TRP A 46 -6.80 -8.21 -9.65
N VAL A 47 -5.65 -7.57 -9.86
CA VAL A 47 -4.78 -7.10 -8.77
C VAL A 47 -5.48 -6.04 -7.93
N GLU A 48 -6.08 -5.05 -8.59
CA GLU A 48 -6.78 -3.94 -7.94
C GLU A 48 -7.97 -4.42 -7.11
N ASP A 49 -8.87 -5.22 -7.70
CA ASP A 49 -10.05 -5.76 -7.02
C ASP A 49 -9.65 -6.58 -5.79
N ARG A 50 -8.60 -7.40 -5.95
CA ARG A 50 -8.09 -8.19 -4.84
C ARG A 50 -7.51 -7.31 -3.74
N LEU A 51 -6.77 -6.26 -4.09
CA LEU A 51 -6.21 -5.32 -3.13
C LEU A 51 -7.32 -4.59 -2.34
N ILE A 52 -8.36 -4.12 -3.02
CA ILE A 52 -9.53 -3.46 -2.41
C ILE A 52 -10.23 -4.40 -1.44
N HIS A 53 -10.46 -5.65 -1.84
CA HIS A 53 -11.07 -6.67 -0.97
C HIS A 53 -10.26 -6.90 0.31
N LEU A 54 -8.93 -6.99 0.17
CA LEU A 54 -8.03 -7.20 1.31
C LEU A 54 -7.96 -5.98 2.22
N ALA A 55 -7.94 -4.76 1.67
CA ALA A 55 -7.94 -3.52 2.44
C ALA A 55 -9.18 -3.39 3.36
N ARG A 56 -10.34 -3.85 2.89
CA ARG A 56 -11.59 -3.88 3.66
C ARG A 56 -11.63 -5.00 4.71
N THR A 57 -10.87 -6.07 4.50
CA THR A 57 -10.94 -7.27 5.33
C THR A 57 -9.87 -7.29 6.43
N PHE A 58 -8.63 -6.94 6.12
CA PHE A 58 -7.50 -6.93 7.05
C PHE A 58 -7.47 -5.68 7.94
N ALA A 59 -6.75 -5.77 9.05
CA ALA A 59 -6.32 -4.63 9.87
C ALA A 59 -5.00 -4.07 9.33
N ILE A 60 -4.93 -3.94 8.00
CA ILE A 60 -3.81 -3.38 7.26
C ILE A 60 -4.40 -2.37 6.30
N ASP A 61 -4.06 -1.11 6.52
CA ASP A 61 -4.56 -0.01 5.71
C ASP A 61 -3.65 0.18 4.49
N VAL A 62 -4.25 0.36 3.31
CA VAL A 62 -3.51 0.64 2.08
C VAL A 62 -3.35 2.14 1.94
N CYS A 63 -2.12 2.64 2.08
CA CYS A 63 -1.83 4.07 1.94
C CYS A 63 -1.73 4.48 0.48
N ALA A 64 -1.01 3.69 -0.32
CA ALA A 64 -0.85 3.86 -1.76
C ALA A 64 -0.61 2.52 -2.46
N PHE A 65 -0.88 2.46 -3.76
CA PHE A 65 -0.50 1.37 -4.62
C PHE A 65 -0.28 1.80 -6.06
N ALA A 66 0.52 1.04 -6.79
CA ALA A 66 0.62 1.10 -8.24
C ALA A 66 0.80 -0.32 -8.79
N VAL A 67 -0.09 -0.73 -9.68
CA VAL A 67 0.08 -1.97 -10.43
C VAL A 67 0.91 -1.64 -11.67
N MET A 68 2.03 -2.31 -11.87
CA MET A 68 2.93 -2.16 -13.02
C MET A 68 2.84 -3.41 -13.91
N SER A 69 3.40 -3.37 -15.13
CA SER A 69 3.30 -4.50 -16.08
C SER A 69 3.96 -5.80 -15.61
N ASN A 70 4.94 -5.73 -14.70
CA ASN A 70 5.65 -6.92 -14.17
C ASN A 70 5.81 -6.94 -12.65
N HIS A 71 5.26 -5.96 -11.94
CA HIS A 71 5.35 -5.90 -10.47
C HIS A 71 4.25 -5.03 -9.87
N THR A 72 4.05 -5.14 -8.57
CA THR A 72 3.15 -4.29 -7.79
C THR A 72 3.94 -3.52 -6.75
N HIS A 73 3.54 -2.28 -6.51
CA HIS A 73 3.96 -1.48 -5.36
C HIS A 73 2.76 -1.27 -4.44
N THR A 74 2.93 -1.48 -3.13
CA THR A 74 1.90 -1.17 -2.13
C THR A 74 2.56 -0.54 -0.90
N VAL A 75 2.03 0.58 -0.42
CA VAL A 75 2.39 1.18 0.86
C VAL A 75 1.30 0.82 1.86
N LEU A 76 1.68 0.15 2.95
CA LEU A 76 0.77 -0.47 3.90
C LEU A 76 1.03 0.08 5.31
N ARG A 77 -0.02 0.19 6.11
CA ARG A 77 0.06 0.49 7.54
C ARG A 77 -0.55 -0.65 8.35
N ILE A 78 0.17 -1.21 9.30
CA ILE A 78 -0.39 -2.16 10.28
C ILE A 78 -1.21 -1.36 11.30
N ASN A 79 -2.47 -1.72 11.50
CA ASN A 79 -3.39 -1.03 12.39
C ASN A 79 -3.80 -1.94 13.56
N GLU A 80 -2.95 -2.02 14.58
CA GLU A 80 -3.19 -2.86 15.76
C GLU A 80 -4.47 -2.44 16.49
N ALA A 81 -4.68 -1.13 16.66
CA ALA A 81 -5.89 -0.60 17.31
C ALA A 81 -7.18 -1.07 16.61
N LYS A 82 -7.20 -1.11 15.27
CA LYS A 82 -8.33 -1.64 14.49
C LYS A 82 -8.54 -3.13 14.77
N ALA A 83 -7.48 -3.92 14.86
CA ALA A 83 -7.57 -5.35 15.14
C ALA A 83 -8.02 -5.65 16.59
N GLU A 84 -7.55 -4.86 17.55
CA GLU A 84 -7.86 -4.98 18.98
C GLU A 84 -9.33 -4.69 19.28
N ASN A 85 -9.91 -3.73 18.55
CA ASN A 85 -11.32 -3.35 18.70
C ASN A 85 -12.31 -4.35 18.08
N TRP A 86 -11.84 -5.39 17.37
CA TRP A 86 -12.71 -6.40 16.79
C TRP A 86 -13.17 -7.42 17.83
N SER A 87 -14.46 -7.72 17.83
CA SER A 87 -15.01 -8.86 18.56
C SER A 87 -14.51 -10.19 17.99
N THR A 88 -14.69 -11.28 18.74
CA THR A 88 -14.45 -12.65 18.25
C THR A 88 -15.23 -12.93 16.97
N ARG A 89 -16.47 -12.41 16.87
CA ARG A 89 -17.31 -12.56 15.70
C ARG A 89 -16.74 -11.83 14.49
N ASP A 90 -16.36 -10.55 14.65
CA ASP A 90 -15.77 -9.75 13.58
C ASP A 90 -14.53 -10.42 12.98
N VAL A 91 -13.64 -10.95 13.84
CA VAL A 91 -12.43 -11.66 13.39
C VAL A 91 -12.77 -12.89 12.55
N ILE A 92 -13.77 -13.66 12.97
CA ILE A 92 -14.19 -14.88 12.27
C ILE A 92 -14.85 -14.53 10.94
N GLU A 93 -15.77 -13.55 10.91
CA GLU A 93 -16.41 -13.10 9.67
C GLU A 93 -15.37 -12.62 8.66
N ARG A 94 -14.42 -11.77 9.10
CA ARG A 94 -13.31 -11.29 8.26
C ARG A 94 -12.42 -12.42 7.76
N TRP A 95 -12.10 -13.39 8.60
CA TRP A 95 -11.32 -14.55 8.17
C TRP A 95 -12.06 -15.34 7.08
N HIS A 96 -13.38 -15.50 7.23
CA HIS A 96 -14.23 -16.21 6.26
C HIS A 96 -14.38 -15.48 4.92
N CYS A 97 -14.18 -14.16 4.88
CA CYS A 97 -14.12 -13.39 3.63
C CYS A 97 -12.92 -13.76 2.72
N ILE A 98 -11.91 -14.46 3.25
CA ILE A 98 -10.69 -14.81 2.51
C ILE A 98 -10.44 -16.32 2.49
N PHE A 99 -10.78 -17.02 3.58
CA PHE A 99 -10.46 -18.42 3.79
C PHE A 99 -11.72 -19.19 4.20
N ALA A 100 -11.81 -20.48 3.88
CA ALA A 100 -13.02 -21.27 4.13
C ALA A 100 -13.39 -21.49 5.63
N GLY A 101 -12.49 -21.15 6.57
CA GLY A 101 -12.68 -21.37 8.01
C GLY A 101 -12.71 -22.85 8.43
N THR A 102 -13.22 -23.11 9.63
CA THR A 102 -13.42 -24.46 10.21
C THR A 102 -14.91 -24.74 10.43
N THR A 103 -15.29 -26.01 10.58
CA THR A 103 -16.68 -26.41 10.89
C THR A 103 -17.22 -25.68 12.12
N VAL A 104 -16.44 -25.65 13.20
CA VAL A 104 -16.82 -24.98 14.45
C VAL A 104 -17.02 -23.47 14.25
N SER A 105 -16.14 -22.81 13.49
CA SER A 105 -16.30 -21.38 13.18
C SER A 105 -17.54 -21.07 12.33
N LYS A 106 -17.95 -21.98 11.43
CA LYS A 106 -19.20 -21.82 10.66
C LYS A 106 -20.43 -21.94 11.55
N ARG A 107 -20.44 -22.92 12.46
CA ARG A 107 -21.51 -23.10 13.46
C ARG A 107 -21.60 -21.89 14.39
N PHE A 108 -20.45 -21.36 14.85
CA PHE A 108 -20.39 -20.14 15.64
C PHE A 108 -21.05 -18.94 14.94
N LEU A 109 -20.76 -18.71 13.66
CA LEU A 109 -21.37 -17.61 12.91
C LEU A 109 -22.88 -17.77 12.70
N LYS A 110 -23.37 -19.01 12.58
CA LYS A 110 -24.80 -19.31 12.49
C LYS A 110 -25.55 -19.08 13.81
N GLY A 111 -24.84 -18.98 14.93
CA GLY A 111 -25.45 -18.87 16.26
C GLY A 111 -25.90 -20.23 16.81
N ASP A 112 -25.34 -21.33 16.30
CA ASP A 112 -25.63 -22.67 16.84
C ASP A 112 -25.15 -22.77 18.30
N THR A 113 -25.85 -23.58 19.11
CA THR A 113 -25.35 -23.93 20.45
C THR A 113 -24.04 -24.71 20.32
N LEU A 114 -22.99 -24.18 20.94
CA LEU A 114 -21.65 -24.78 20.96
C LEU A 114 -21.34 -25.36 22.34
N LEU A 115 -20.61 -26.47 22.36
CA LEU A 115 -20.05 -27.01 23.59
C LEU A 115 -18.94 -26.10 24.14
N GLU A 116 -18.62 -26.22 25.43
CA GLU A 116 -17.57 -25.42 26.06
C GLU A 116 -16.19 -25.59 25.39
N CYS A 117 -15.85 -26.83 24.99
CA CYS A 117 -14.61 -27.09 24.25
C CYS A 117 -14.58 -26.39 22.87
N GLU A 118 -15.74 -26.29 22.21
CA GLU A 118 -15.89 -25.59 20.93
C GLU A 118 -15.77 -24.08 21.11
N LEU A 119 -16.33 -23.51 22.18
CA LEU A 119 -16.16 -22.10 22.54
C LEU A 119 -14.69 -21.75 22.85
N ASN A 120 -13.99 -22.64 23.55
CA ASN A 120 -12.55 -22.51 23.80
C ASN A 120 -11.74 -22.58 22.51
N GLN A 121 -12.13 -23.46 21.58
CA GLN A 121 -11.52 -23.54 20.24
C GLN A 121 -11.77 -22.26 19.44
N ILE A 122 -12.99 -21.71 19.45
CA ILE A 122 -13.34 -20.44 18.82
C ILE A 122 -12.48 -19.31 19.35
N THR A 123 -12.32 -19.21 20.66
CA THR A 123 -11.50 -18.18 21.29
C THR A 123 -10.03 -18.28 20.86
N THR A 124 -9.49 -19.51 20.82
CA THR A 124 -8.12 -19.77 20.34
C THR A 124 -7.95 -19.41 18.87
N LEU A 125 -8.90 -19.82 18.02
CA LEU A 125 -8.90 -19.51 16.58
C LEU A 125 -8.98 -18.01 16.33
N ALA A 126 -9.86 -17.30 17.04
CA ALA A 126 -10.01 -15.85 16.89
C ALA A 126 -8.73 -15.11 17.30
N LYS A 127 -8.06 -15.51 18.39
CA LYS A 127 -6.75 -14.93 18.75
C LYS A 127 -5.73 -15.13 17.63
N LEU A 128 -5.62 -16.34 17.09
CA LEU A 128 -4.71 -16.66 16.00
C LEU A 128 -5.06 -15.88 14.71
N TRP A 129 -6.32 -15.84 14.33
CA TRP A 129 -6.76 -15.18 13.09
C TRP A 129 -6.66 -13.66 13.18
N ARG A 130 -6.92 -13.05 14.34
CA ARG A 130 -6.67 -11.63 14.57
C ARG A 130 -5.20 -11.29 14.31
N ALA A 131 -4.27 -12.05 14.89
CA ALA A 131 -2.84 -11.87 14.67
C ALA A 131 -2.44 -12.00 13.19
N ARG A 132 -3.09 -12.89 12.43
CA ARG A 132 -2.86 -13.05 10.99
C ARG A 132 -3.48 -11.93 10.15
N LEU A 133 -4.64 -11.41 10.55
CA LEU A 133 -5.35 -10.33 9.85
C LEU A 133 -4.68 -8.95 10.03
N GLN A 134 -3.66 -8.83 10.88
CA GLN A 134 -2.80 -7.64 10.98
C GLN A 134 -1.36 -7.89 10.50
N ASP A 135 -1.08 -9.05 9.91
CA ASP A 135 0.26 -9.42 9.46
C ASP A 135 0.46 -9.17 7.95
N ILE A 136 1.45 -8.36 7.61
CA ILE A 136 1.78 -8.00 6.20
C ILE A 136 2.11 -9.23 5.36
N SER A 137 2.73 -10.26 5.94
CA SER A 137 3.02 -11.48 5.20
C SER A 137 1.75 -12.23 4.80
N TRP A 138 0.75 -12.27 5.68
CA TRP A 138 -0.56 -12.84 5.39
C TRP A 138 -1.32 -11.98 4.38
N PHE A 139 -1.25 -10.66 4.47
CA PHE A 139 -1.83 -9.75 3.48
C PHE A 139 -1.22 -9.98 2.10
N MET A 140 0.11 -9.92 1.98
CA MET A 140 0.80 -10.09 0.70
C MET A 140 0.65 -11.50 0.15
N ARG A 141 0.57 -12.53 1.00
CA ARG A 141 0.22 -13.90 0.55
C ARG A 141 -1.18 -13.93 -0.04
N SER A 142 -2.14 -13.31 0.63
CA SER A 142 -3.55 -13.28 0.22
C SER A 142 -3.78 -12.46 -1.05
N LEU A 143 -2.90 -11.49 -1.32
CA LEU A 143 -2.84 -10.75 -2.58
C LEU A 143 -2.23 -11.62 -3.69
N ASN A 144 -1.01 -12.12 -3.47
CA ASN A 144 -0.20 -12.72 -4.52
C ASN A 144 -0.63 -14.12 -4.96
N GLU A 145 -1.12 -14.96 -4.04
CA GLU A 145 -1.41 -16.37 -4.34
C GLU A 145 -2.57 -16.55 -5.33
N PRO A 146 -3.75 -15.90 -5.16
CA PRO A 146 -4.84 -16.03 -6.12
C PRO A 146 -4.47 -15.51 -7.52
N ILE A 147 -3.72 -14.41 -7.59
CA ILE A 147 -3.23 -13.84 -8.86
C ILE A 147 -2.31 -14.84 -9.56
N ALA A 148 -1.35 -15.42 -8.84
CA ALA A 148 -0.43 -16.40 -9.40
C ALA A 148 -1.16 -17.65 -9.91
N ARG A 149 -2.13 -18.15 -9.15
CA ARG A 149 -2.91 -19.32 -9.52
C ARG A 149 -3.75 -19.06 -10.77
N ALA A 150 -4.45 -17.93 -10.83
CA ALA A 150 -5.25 -17.53 -11.98
C ALA A 150 -4.38 -17.31 -13.24
N ALA A 151 -3.26 -16.60 -13.11
CA ALA A 151 -2.36 -16.34 -14.22
C ALA A 151 -1.71 -17.64 -14.75
N ASN A 152 -1.21 -18.51 -13.87
CA ASN A 152 -0.66 -19.80 -14.28
C ASN A 152 -1.71 -20.69 -14.98
N GLN A 153 -2.96 -20.67 -14.51
CA GLN A 153 -4.05 -21.39 -15.13
C GLN A 153 -4.37 -20.84 -16.53
N GLU A 154 -4.46 -19.51 -16.68
CA GLU A 154 -4.69 -18.85 -17.97
C GLU A 154 -3.53 -19.09 -18.95
N ASP A 155 -2.30 -19.09 -18.45
CA ASP A 155 -1.09 -19.35 -19.23
C ASP A 155 -0.83 -20.84 -19.46
N GLN A 156 -1.71 -21.72 -18.96
CA GLN A 156 -1.60 -23.18 -19.05
C GLN A 156 -0.22 -23.71 -18.62
N CYS A 157 0.38 -23.09 -17.60
CA CYS A 157 1.73 -23.41 -17.16
C CYS A 157 1.79 -23.75 -15.66
N THR A 158 2.91 -24.37 -15.27
CA THR A 158 3.19 -24.71 -13.87
C THR A 158 4.46 -24.03 -13.39
N GLY A 159 4.56 -23.87 -12.06
CA GLY A 159 5.73 -23.30 -11.39
C GLY A 159 5.49 -21.92 -10.79
N ARG A 160 6.59 -21.22 -10.49
CA ARG A 160 6.54 -19.92 -9.81
C ARG A 160 6.12 -18.81 -10.77
N PHE A 161 5.17 -17.99 -10.33
CA PHE A 161 4.77 -16.75 -11.00
C PHE A 161 5.53 -15.52 -10.45
N TRP A 162 5.77 -15.47 -9.14
CA TRP A 162 6.51 -14.40 -8.47
C TRP A 162 8.00 -14.76 -8.27
N GLU A 163 8.90 -13.77 -8.34
CA GLU A 163 10.38 -13.90 -8.19
C GLU A 163 10.81 -14.51 -6.85
N GLY A 164 9.90 -14.49 -5.89
CA GLY A 164 10.06 -15.17 -4.62
C GLY A 164 9.22 -14.47 -3.57
N ARG A 165 9.88 -14.11 -2.46
CA ARG A 165 9.24 -13.32 -1.41
C ARG A 165 9.14 -11.87 -1.87
N PHE A 166 8.04 -11.20 -1.52
CA PHE A 166 7.92 -9.75 -1.69
C PHE A 166 9.03 -9.03 -0.92
N LYS A 167 9.48 -7.89 -1.44
CA LYS A 167 10.37 -6.96 -0.71
C LYS A 167 9.52 -6.15 0.26
N CYS A 168 10.05 -5.86 1.44
CA CYS A 168 9.39 -5.07 2.47
C CYS A 168 10.40 -4.07 3.06
N GLN A 169 10.04 -2.79 3.09
CA GLN A 169 10.88 -1.70 3.59
C GLN A 169 10.09 -0.85 4.58
N ALA A 170 10.62 -0.67 5.79
CA ALA A 170 10.02 0.16 6.83
C ALA A 170 10.15 1.66 6.51
N LEU A 171 9.10 2.43 6.79
CA LEU A 171 8.99 3.88 6.59
C LEU A 171 8.89 4.58 7.96
N LEU A 172 9.92 5.29 8.43
CA LEU A 172 10.08 5.56 9.86
C LEU A 172 9.37 6.80 10.40
N ASP A 173 8.88 7.66 9.52
CA ASP A 173 8.12 8.85 9.85
C ASP A 173 7.22 9.27 8.69
N GLU A 174 6.37 10.27 8.90
CA GLU A 174 5.35 10.75 7.93
C GLU A 174 5.96 11.18 6.60
N GLN A 175 7.16 11.64 6.75
CA GLN A 175 8.15 12.09 5.82
C GLN A 175 8.53 10.99 4.84
N ALA A 176 8.74 9.81 5.41
CA ALA A 176 8.86 8.56 4.72
C ALA A 176 7.68 8.12 3.94
N VAL A 177 6.54 8.27 4.58
CA VAL A 177 5.29 7.87 4.00
C VAL A 177 5.07 8.74 2.78
N ALA A 178 5.02 10.07 2.90
CA ALA A 178 4.78 11.01 1.81
C ALA A 178 5.70 10.79 0.59
N ALA A 179 7.02 10.72 0.81
CA ALA A 179 7.97 10.47 -0.28
C ALA A 179 7.75 9.11 -0.96
N CYS A 180 7.44 8.07 -0.19
CA CYS A 180 7.16 6.74 -0.72
C CYS A 180 5.83 6.68 -1.46
N LEU A 181 4.77 7.31 -0.95
CA LEU A 181 3.49 7.42 -1.66
C LEU A 181 3.70 8.08 -3.03
N ALA A 182 4.38 9.23 -3.06
CA ALA A 182 4.66 9.96 -4.30
C ALA A 182 5.51 9.14 -5.27
N TYR A 183 6.54 8.44 -4.75
CA TYR A 183 7.32 7.50 -5.56
C TYR A 183 6.43 6.43 -6.20
N VAL A 184 5.59 5.76 -5.40
CA VAL A 184 4.69 4.69 -5.86
C VAL A 184 3.73 5.22 -6.93
N ASP A 185 3.03 6.32 -6.65
CA ASP A 185 2.05 6.91 -7.55
C ASP A 185 2.66 7.45 -8.86
N LEU A 186 3.94 7.85 -8.85
CA LEU A 186 4.66 8.28 -10.05
C LEU A 186 5.26 7.14 -10.87
N ASN A 187 5.27 5.89 -10.39
CA ASN A 187 5.94 4.79 -11.11
C ASN A 187 5.43 4.60 -12.55
N PRO A 188 4.11 4.64 -12.84
CA PRO A 188 3.63 4.54 -14.22
C PRO A 188 4.13 5.66 -15.12
N ILE A 189 4.20 6.90 -14.61
CA ILE A 189 4.74 8.05 -15.35
C ILE A 189 6.24 7.85 -15.62
N ARG A 190 7.00 7.42 -14.61
CA ARG A 190 8.44 7.17 -14.75
C ARG A 190 8.77 6.02 -15.70
N ALA A 191 7.86 5.07 -15.83
CA ALA A 191 7.95 3.97 -16.78
C ALA A 191 7.51 4.35 -18.21
N GLY A 192 6.93 5.53 -18.41
CA GLY A 192 6.34 5.95 -19.68
C GLY A 192 5.01 5.26 -20.01
N MET A 193 4.33 4.72 -19.00
CA MET A 193 3.02 4.07 -19.15
C MET A 193 1.85 5.05 -19.09
N ALA A 194 2.07 6.23 -18.49
CA ALA A 194 1.10 7.30 -18.37
C ALA A 194 1.81 8.66 -18.49
N ASN A 195 1.09 9.68 -18.92
CA ASN A 195 1.66 11.03 -19.09
C ASN A 195 1.46 11.92 -17.85
N SER A 196 0.48 11.58 -17.01
CA SER A 196 0.12 12.35 -15.81
C SER A 196 -0.56 11.47 -14.75
N PRO A 197 -0.61 11.89 -13.47
CA PRO A 197 -1.29 11.15 -12.39
C PRO A 197 -2.79 10.87 -12.65
N GLU A 198 -3.47 11.77 -13.35
CA GLU A 198 -4.87 11.65 -13.73
C GLU A 198 -5.11 10.51 -14.74
N SER A 199 -4.10 10.26 -15.58
CA SER A 199 -4.10 9.23 -16.63
C SER A 199 -3.44 7.91 -16.23
N SER A 200 -2.87 7.83 -15.02
CA SER A 200 -2.21 6.61 -14.53
C SER A 200 -3.22 5.66 -13.89
N ASP A 201 -3.96 4.92 -14.72
CA ASP A 201 -4.93 3.92 -14.25
C ASP A 201 -4.29 2.89 -13.30
N HIS A 202 -5.12 2.36 -12.38
CA HIS A 202 -4.72 1.39 -11.35
C HIS A 202 -3.60 1.87 -10.42
N THR A 203 -3.65 3.15 -10.06
CA THR A 203 -2.84 3.76 -9.00
C THR A 203 -3.71 4.41 -7.94
N SER A 204 -3.20 4.51 -6.71
CA SER A 204 -3.91 5.23 -5.64
C SER A 204 -4.13 6.71 -5.96
N VAL A 205 -3.17 7.41 -6.54
CA VAL A 205 -3.32 8.83 -6.89
C VAL A 205 -4.48 9.04 -7.86
N GLN A 206 -4.61 8.17 -8.87
CA GLN A 206 -5.70 8.26 -9.83
C GLN A 206 -7.06 8.02 -9.15
N LYS A 207 -7.15 7.04 -8.24
CA LYS A 207 -8.40 6.76 -7.50
C LYS A 207 -8.79 7.94 -6.62
N ARG A 208 -7.82 8.54 -5.93
CA ARG A 208 -8.05 9.73 -5.10
C ARG A 208 -8.46 10.94 -5.93
N ILE A 209 -7.82 11.16 -7.07
CA ILE A 209 -8.18 12.24 -8.00
C ILE A 209 -9.60 12.04 -8.53
N ARG A 210 -9.96 10.84 -8.98
CA ARG A 210 -11.32 10.54 -9.47
C ARG A 210 -12.37 10.78 -8.40
N ALA A 211 -12.12 10.32 -7.17
CA ALA A 211 -13.04 10.52 -6.05
C ALA A 211 -13.18 12.02 -5.69
N ALA A 212 -12.08 12.78 -5.67
CA ALA A 212 -12.09 14.21 -5.42
C ALA A 212 -12.78 15.04 -6.53
N LYS A 213 -12.81 14.55 -7.78
CA LYS A 213 -13.48 15.19 -8.92
C LYS A 213 -14.94 14.78 -9.10
N SER A 214 -15.45 13.86 -8.30
CA SER A 214 -16.85 13.43 -8.40
C SER A 214 -17.81 14.54 -7.97
N ASP A 215 -19.08 14.45 -8.38
CA ASP A 215 -20.11 15.45 -8.02
C ASP A 215 -20.29 15.59 -6.50
N SER A 216 -20.00 14.52 -5.76
CA SER A 216 -19.94 14.50 -4.30
C SER A 216 -18.56 14.02 -3.84
N PRO A 217 -17.57 14.94 -3.72
CA PRO A 217 -16.18 14.58 -3.43
C PRO A 217 -16.03 13.75 -2.16
N TYR A 218 -15.20 12.70 -2.24
CA TYR A 218 -14.92 11.80 -1.12
C TYR A 218 -13.50 11.26 -1.19
N GLN A 219 -13.03 10.63 -0.10
CA GLN A 219 -11.81 9.81 -0.13
C GLN A 219 -12.19 8.32 -0.21
N PRO A 220 -11.55 7.52 -1.08
CA PRO A 220 -11.87 6.09 -1.20
C PRO A 220 -11.72 5.35 0.13
N ASP A 221 -12.75 4.61 0.53
CA ASP A 221 -12.84 3.90 1.82
C ASP A 221 -11.81 2.76 1.99
N TYR A 222 -11.28 2.25 0.89
CA TYR A 222 -10.23 1.23 0.84
C TYR A 222 -8.80 1.80 0.84
N LEU A 223 -8.66 3.13 0.85
CA LEU A 223 -7.37 3.81 1.00
C LEU A 223 -7.33 4.54 2.35
N LEU A 224 -6.17 4.54 3.01
CA LEU A 224 -5.98 5.30 4.23
C LEU A 224 -6.21 6.80 3.92
N PRO A 225 -7.13 7.50 4.60
CA PRO A 225 -7.49 8.86 4.25
C PRO A 225 -6.38 9.84 4.67
N PHE A 226 -6.26 10.93 3.92
CA PHE A 226 -5.54 12.13 4.35
C PHE A 226 -6.39 12.89 5.36
N VAL A 227 -5.84 13.18 6.54
CA VAL A 227 -6.58 13.80 7.65
C VAL A 227 -6.07 15.21 7.99
N GLY A 228 -5.14 15.73 7.18
CA GLY A 228 -4.46 17.00 7.42
C GLY A 228 -3.41 16.89 8.51
N ASN A 229 -2.81 18.02 8.88
CA ASN A 229 -1.71 18.00 9.85
C ASN A 229 -2.16 17.57 11.25
N PRO A 230 -1.20 17.17 12.10
CA PRO A 230 -1.44 16.94 13.50
C PRO A 230 -2.11 18.14 14.21
N ARG A 231 -3.20 17.86 14.92
CA ARG A 231 -3.95 18.75 15.80
C ARG A 231 -4.46 17.99 17.03
N LYS A 232 -4.97 18.71 18.02
CA LYS A 232 -5.68 18.10 19.16
C LYS A 232 -6.90 17.33 18.62
N ASP A 233 -7.13 16.12 19.13
CA ASP A 233 -8.16 15.19 18.65
C ASP A 233 -7.97 14.75 17.18
N GLN A 234 -6.73 14.34 16.86
CA GLN A 234 -6.34 13.95 15.51
C GLN A 234 -7.12 12.71 15.02
N PRO A 235 -7.74 12.78 13.82
CA PRO A 235 -8.35 11.59 13.23
C PRO A 235 -7.28 10.56 12.82
N ASP A 236 -7.66 9.30 12.81
CA ASP A 236 -6.78 8.23 12.32
C ASP A 236 -6.61 8.33 10.79
N GLY A 237 -5.36 8.49 10.31
CA GLY A 237 -5.06 8.64 8.89
C GLY A 237 -3.64 9.12 8.57
N LEU A 238 -3.42 9.49 7.32
CA LEU A 238 -2.20 10.13 6.82
C LEU A 238 -2.19 11.60 7.26
N GLN A 239 -1.19 11.97 8.05
CA GLN A 239 -1.10 13.22 8.82
C GLN A 239 -0.65 14.42 7.98
N PHE A 240 -1.20 14.53 6.76
CA PHE A 240 -0.94 15.62 5.83
C PHE A 240 -2.10 15.75 4.85
N ASN A 241 -2.15 16.86 4.12
CA ASN A 241 -3.25 17.16 3.22
C ASN A 241 -3.13 16.44 1.90
N LEU A 242 -4.30 16.08 1.34
CA LEU A 242 -4.37 15.57 -0.03
C LEU A 242 -3.86 16.61 -1.05
N GLN A 243 -4.13 17.90 -0.84
CA GLN A 243 -3.63 18.98 -1.70
C GLN A 243 -2.11 18.99 -1.76
N ASP A 244 -1.47 19.17 -0.60
CA ASP A 244 -0.02 19.27 -0.48
C ASP A 244 0.64 17.99 -1.03
N TYR A 245 -0.01 16.84 -0.83
CA TYR A 245 0.41 15.58 -1.45
C TYR A 245 0.33 15.60 -2.99
N LEU A 246 -0.78 16.08 -3.57
CA LEU A 246 -0.93 16.16 -5.03
C LEU A 246 0.07 17.15 -5.64
N GLU A 247 0.32 18.29 -5.00
CA GLU A 247 1.37 19.24 -5.40
C GLU A 247 2.76 18.61 -5.33
N LEU A 248 3.06 17.90 -4.23
CA LEU A 248 4.29 17.12 -4.10
C LEU A 248 4.46 16.12 -5.25
N VAL A 249 3.39 15.40 -5.61
CA VAL A 249 3.39 14.45 -6.73
C VAL A 249 3.65 15.19 -8.06
N ASP A 250 3.02 16.33 -8.30
CA ASP A 250 3.20 17.09 -9.54
C ASP A 250 4.62 17.66 -9.67
N TRP A 251 5.13 18.32 -8.63
CA TRP A 251 6.49 18.82 -8.60
C TRP A 251 7.51 17.69 -8.77
N THR A 252 7.36 16.62 -7.99
CA THR A 252 8.25 15.45 -8.07
C THR A 252 8.16 14.78 -9.45
N GLY A 253 6.98 14.73 -10.06
CA GLY A 253 6.76 14.13 -11.38
C GLY A 253 7.38 14.91 -12.52
N ARG A 254 7.48 16.23 -12.41
CA ARG A 254 8.10 17.13 -13.41
C ARG A 254 9.62 17.06 -13.43
N ILE A 255 10.25 16.70 -12.32
CA ILE A 255 11.72 16.57 -12.25
C ILE A 255 12.16 15.54 -13.30
N GLN A 256 12.88 15.99 -14.32
CA GLN A 256 13.45 15.08 -15.33
C GLN A 256 14.59 14.29 -14.70
N ARG A 257 14.64 13.00 -15.00
CA ARG A 257 15.66 12.09 -14.49
C ARG A 257 16.29 11.37 -15.67
N GLU A 258 17.60 11.49 -15.81
CA GLU A 258 18.36 10.83 -16.87
C GLU A 258 18.18 9.31 -16.86
N ASP A 259 17.95 8.72 -15.68
CA ASP A 259 17.76 7.27 -15.52
C ASP A 259 16.32 6.78 -15.74
N LYS A 260 15.38 7.65 -16.13
CA LYS A 260 13.95 7.33 -16.31
C LYS A 260 13.44 7.69 -17.70
N ARG A 261 12.42 6.95 -18.14
CA ARG A 261 11.83 7.09 -19.48
C ARG A 261 10.79 8.19 -19.58
N GLY A 262 10.21 8.60 -18.45
CA GLY A 262 9.13 9.59 -18.42
C GLY A 262 9.19 10.56 -17.25
N SER A 263 8.55 11.69 -17.47
CA SER A 263 8.29 12.78 -16.51
C SER A 263 7.01 13.48 -16.93
N ILE A 264 6.38 14.20 -16.00
CA ILE A 264 5.27 15.09 -16.31
C ILE A 264 5.81 16.25 -17.15
N SER A 265 5.15 16.59 -18.25
CA SER A 265 5.57 17.71 -19.09
C SER A 265 5.57 19.03 -18.32
N THR A 266 6.63 19.83 -18.46
CA THR A 266 6.71 21.17 -17.87
C THR A 266 5.68 22.14 -18.45
N THR A 267 5.18 21.86 -19.67
CA THR A 267 4.12 22.65 -20.32
C THR A 267 2.73 22.42 -19.74
N LEU A 268 2.51 21.34 -18.98
CA LEU A 268 1.22 21.11 -18.32
C LEU A 268 1.01 22.13 -17.18
N PRO A 269 -0.20 22.71 -17.02
CA PRO A 269 -0.52 23.53 -15.85
C PRO A 269 -0.29 22.77 -14.53
N PRO A 270 -0.05 23.44 -13.38
CA PRO A 270 -0.01 22.80 -12.08
C PRO A 270 -1.22 21.90 -11.82
N ILE A 271 -1.03 20.77 -11.13
CA ILE A 271 -2.06 19.74 -10.99
C ILE A 271 -3.40 20.30 -10.51
N LEU A 272 -3.43 21.17 -9.51
CA LEU A 272 -4.68 21.75 -9.00
C LEU A 272 -5.46 22.54 -10.06
N LYS A 273 -4.76 23.26 -10.94
CA LYS A 273 -5.39 23.95 -12.07
C LYS A 273 -5.96 22.96 -13.09
N ARG A 274 -5.28 21.82 -13.31
CA ARG A 274 -5.79 20.75 -14.21
C ARG A 274 -7.00 20.03 -13.63
N LEU A 275 -7.07 19.90 -12.31
CA LEU A 275 -8.15 19.21 -11.61
C LEU A 275 -9.45 20.05 -11.54
N ASN A 276 -9.36 21.37 -11.69
CA ASN A 276 -10.50 22.31 -11.65
C ASN A 276 -11.39 22.14 -10.40
N ILE A 277 -10.77 21.89 -9.25
CA ILE A 277 -11.48 21.70 -7.99
C ILE A 277 -11.75 23.10 -7.39
N ASN A 278 -13.03 23.42 -7.14
CA ASN A 278 -13.47 24.72 -6.62
C ASN A 278 -13.08 24.89 -5.14
N GLU A 279 -12.67 26.09 -4.71
CA GLU A 279 -12.39 26.48 -3.31
C GLU A 279 -13.46 26.01 -2.30
N ALA A 280 -14.74 26.01 -2.67
CA ALA A 280 -15.83 25.57 -1.79
C ALA A 280 -15.88 24.04 -1.58
N GLN A 281 -15.53 23.25 -2.60
CA GLN A 281 -15.37 21.79 -2.51
C GLN A 281 -14.08 21.42 -1.75
N TRP A 282 -13.16 22.40 -1.64
CA TRP A 282 -11.80 22.24 -1.17
C TRP A 282 -11.62 22.61 0.30
N MET A 283 -12.36 23.60 0.82
CA MET A 283 -12.39 23.91 2.26
C MET A 283 -12.96 22.78 3.11
N GLN A 284 -13.64 21.80 2.52
CA GLN A 284 -14.03 20.56 3.19
C GLN A 284 -12.86 19.56 3.37
N LEU A 285 -11.73 19.73 2.68
CA LEU A 285 -10.75 18.65 2.47
C LEU A 285 -9.36 18.87 3.10
N THR A 286 -8.88 20.08 3.42
CA THR A 286 -7.44 20.24 3.77
C THR A 286 -7.07 21.43 4.68
N GLY A 287 -6.26 21.19 5.73
CA GLY A 287 -5.56 22.17 6.59
C GLY A 287 -4.03 21.93 6.65
N LYS A 288 -3.27 22.99 6.29
CA LYS A 288 -1.93 23.26 5.67
C LYS A 288 -0.56 22.63 6.09
N MET A 289 0.28 22.13 5.18
CA MET A 289 1.63 21.58 5.48
C MET A 289 2.81 22.09 4.58
N GLU A 290 4.06 21.82 5.02
CA GLU A 290 5.36 21.78 4.29
C GLU A 290 6.25 20.65 4.90
N SER A 291 7.47 20.32 4.44
CA SER A 291 7.91 19.48 3.30
C SER A 291 9.26 18.77 3.63
N LEU A 292 9.84 17.96 2.71
CA LEU A 292 10.44 16.65 3.04
C LEU A 292 11.56 15.97 2.17
N PHE A 293 12.09 14.79 2.61
CA PHE A 293 13.41 14.13 2.32
C PHE A 293 13.50 12.56 2.59
N PRO A 294 14.55 11.69 2.21
CA PRO A 294 14.49 10.17 2.00
C PRO A 294 15.61 9.09 2.42
N THR A 295 15.28 7.79 2.77
CA THR A 295 15.75 6.35 2.42
C THR A 295 15.31 5.18 3.40
N PHE A 296 15.82 4.97 4.64
CA PHE A 296 14.88 5.03 5.78
C PHE A 296 14.37 6.42 5.69
N VAL A 297 13.28 6.55 4.97
CA VAL A 297 12.83 7.89 4.82
C VAL A 297 12.45 8.33 6.22
N GLY A 298 13.03 9.46 6.59
CA GLY A 298 12.98 9.92 7.94
C GLY A 298 14.26 10.32 8.62
N HIS A 299 14.08 10.98 9.75
CA HIS A 299 15.15 11.61 10.51
C HIS A 299 16.21 10.61 10.96
N ALA A 300 17.48 11.02 10.88
CA ALA A 300 18.65 10.19 11.14
C ALA A 300 18.64 9.49 12.51
N ASP A 301 17.96 10.04 13.51
CA ASP A 301 17.86 9.43 14.84
C ASP A 301 16.81 8.30 14.89
N ARG A 302 15.70 8.44 14.15
CA ARG A 302 14.72 7.34 13.95
C ARG A 302 15.38 6.17 13.23
N VAL A 303 16.17 6.46 12.20
CA VAL A 303 17.00 5.48 11.46
C VAL A 303 17.90 4.69 12.41
N LYS A 304 18.63 5.36 13.31
CA LYS A 304 19.53 4.71 14.27
C LYS A 304 18.77 3.85 15.29
N ILE A 305 17.65 4.34 15.82
CA ILE A 305 16.80 3.60 16.76
C ILE A 305 16.29 2.32 16.10
N ALA A 306 15.66 2.43 14.93
CA ALA A 306 15.16 1.29 14.17
C ALA A 306 16.28 0.29 13.84
N SER A 307 17.49 0.77 13.50
CA SER A 307 18.66 -0.09 13.27
C SER A 307 19.06 -0.90 14.52
N LYS A 308 19.01 -0.30 15.71
CA LYS A 308 19.30 -1.00 16.98
C LYS A 308 18.21 -2.03 17.29
N THR A 309 16.93 -1.64 17.22
CA THR A 309 15.78 -2.52 17.50
C THR A 309 15.72 -3.72 16.55
N LEU A 310 15.99 -3.51 15.27
CA LEU A 310 15.96 -4.55 14.23
C LEU A 310 17.30 -5.34 14.12
N GLY A 311 18.26 -5.09 15.01
CA GLY A 311 19.54 -5.81 15.06
C GLY A 311 20.38 -5.64 13.78
N HIS A 312 20.45 -4.42 13.24
CA HIS A 312 21.29 -4.06 12.10
C HIS A 312 22.61 -3.45 12.57
N GLN A 313 23.74 -4.11 12.25
CA GLN A 313 25.10 -3.63 12.55
C GLN A 313 25.65 -2.64 11.50
N ARG A 314 25.04 -2.59 10.31
CA ARG A 314 25.36 -1.62 9.23
C ARG A 314 24.05 -1.12 8.60
N VAL A 315 23.89 0.19 8.51
CA VAL A 315 22.80 0.86 7.78
C VAL A 315 23.35 1.31 6.43
N SER A 316 22.91 0.70 5.32
CA SER A 316 23.33 1.12 3.99
C SER A 316 22.72 2.48 3.64
N GLY A 317 23.53 3.42 3.14
CA GLY A 317 23.05 4.69 2.58
C GLY A 317 23.19 5.92 3.48
N LEU A 318 23.49 5.79 4.77
CA LEU A 318 23.64 6.93 5.72
C LEU A 318 24.59 8.04 5.25
N ALA A 319 25.65 7.70 4.51
CA ALA A 319 26.59 8.69 3.98
C ALA A 319 25.97 9.62 2.92
N LYS A 320 25.00 9.13 2.12
CA LYS A 320 24.27 9.92 1.10
C LYS A 320 23.22 10.86 1.71
N TYR A 321 22.81 10.66 2.96
CA TYR A 321 21.83 11.50 3.65
C TYR A 321 22.40 12.78 4.21
N ARG A 322 23.61 12.69 4.77
CA ARG A 322 24.24 13.83 5.44
C ARG A 322 24.46 15.01 4.49
N SER A 323 24.57 14.75 3.19
CA SER A 323 24.74 15.77 2.16
C SER A 323 23.45 16.41 1.65
N LEU A 324 22.28 15.84 1.97
CA LEU A 324 21.00 16.34 1.49
C LEU A 324 20.32 17.27 2.53
N PHE A 325 20.66 17.15 3.84
CA PHE A 325 20.02 17.89 4.97
C PHE A 325 21.01 18.64 5.87
N SER A 326 22.13 19.12 5.33
CA SER A 326 22.81 20.27 5.92
C SER A 326 21.97 21.50 5.58
N THR A 327 21.23 22.15 6.47
CA THR A 327 21.40 22.37 7.92
C THR A 327 20.04 22.41 8.59
#